data_AF-A0A2J8A9A5-F1
#
_entry.id   AF-A0A2J8A9A5-F1
#
_cell.length_a   1.000
_cell.length_b   1.000
_cell.length_c   1.000
_cell.angle_alpha   90.00
_cell.angle_beta   90.00
_cell.angle_gamma   90.00
#
_symmetry.space_group_name_H-M   'P 1'
#
loop_
_entity.id
_entity.type
_entity.pdbx_description
1 polymer ?
#
loop_
_entity_poly.entity_id
_entity_poly.type
_entity_poly.pdbx_seq_one_letter_code
_entity_poly.pdbx_strand_id
1 'polypeptide(L)' 'MSAKAAAAAPPPADSSTALIIVGVVVAIVAAILLQAYLQHRRMVANAPPRPRKKPGAKQLKREKLKQGLRPAGDD' A
#
# COMPACT_ATOMS: atom_id res chain seq x y z
N MET A 1 -40.60 19.76 45.70
CA MET A 1 -40.13 20.72 44.68
C MET A 1 -38.91 20.11 44.01
N SER A 2 -39.05 19.66 42.77
CA SER A 2 -38.02 18.89 42.05
C SER A 2 -37.09 19.86 41.32
N ALA A 3 -35.83 19.96 41.76
CA ALA A 3 -34.80 20.68 41.04
C ALA A 3 -34.41 19.87 39.81
N LYS A 4 -34.98 20.22 38.66
CA LYS A 4 -34.56 19.73 37.35
C LYS A 4 -33.16 20.29 37.10
N ALA A 5 -32.13 19.47 37.29
CA ALA A 5 -30.77 19.78 36.92
C ALA A 5 -30.75 20.10 35.42
N ALA A 6 -30.63 21.38 35.09
CA ALA A 6 -30.35 21.82 33.73
C ALA A 6 -28.97 21.25 33.38
N ALA A 7 -28.95 20.26 32.48
CA ALA A 7 -27.72 19.76 31.89
C ALA A 7 -27.06 20.95 31.18
N ALA A 8 -26.07 21.55 31.83
CA ALA A 8 -25.23 22.57 31.23
C ALA A 8 -24.59 21.94 30.00
N ALA A 9 -24.89 22.49 28.82
CA ALA A 9 -24.25 22.11 27.58
C ALA A 9 -22.72 22.17 27.79
N PRO A 10 -21.94 21.22 27.23
CA PRO A 10 -20.50 21.24 27.39
C PRO A 10 -19.96 22.60 26.88
N PRO A 11 -18.96 23.18 27.56
CA PRO A 11 -18.37 24.44 27.14
C PRO A 11 -17.90 24.32 25.68
N PRO A 12 -18.04 25.40 24.88
CA PRO A 12 -17.58 25.37 23.50
C PRO A 12 -16.11 24.97 23.51
N ALA A 13 -15.77 23.92 22.76
CA ALA A 13 -14.39 23.47 22.68
C ALA A 13 -13.55 24.62 22.12
N ASP A 14 -12.64 25.14 22.95
CA ASP A 14 -11.72 26.19 22.55
C ASP A 14 -11.00 25.76 21.26
N SER A 15 -10.78 26.69 20.34
CA SER A 15 -10.15 26.42 19.04
C SER A 15 -8.84 25.62 19.17
N SER A 16 -8.12 25.81 20.28
CA SER A 16 -6.93 25.04 20.68
C SER A 16 -7.21 23.54 20.83
N THR A 17 -8.30 23.15 21.48
CA THR A 17 -8.70 21.75 21.67
C THR A 17 -9.06 21.09 20.34
N ALA A 18 -9.75 21.81 19.45
CA ALA A 18 -10.03 21.33 18.10
C ALA A 18 -8.75 21.08 17.30
N LEU A 19 -7.78 22.00 17.36
CA LEU A 19 -6.48 21.85 16.70
C LEU A 19 -5.69 20.64 17.24
N ILE A 20 -5.72 20.40 18.55
CA ILE A 20 -5.07 19.24 19.17
C ILE A 20 -5.70 17.94 18.66
N ILE A 21 -7.03 17.85 18.65
CA ILE A 21 -7.73 16.65 18.17
C ILE A 21 -7.40 16.38 16.70
N VAL A 22 -7.44 17.41 15.85
CA VAL A 22 -7.08 17.28 14.43
C VAL A 22 -5.63 16.83 14.28
N GLY A 23 -4.70 17.42 15.05
CA GLY A 23 -3.30 17.02 15.04
C GLY A 23 -3.09 15.54 15.40
N VAL A 24 -3.78 15.05 16.43
CA VAL A 24 -3.74 13.65 16.84
C VAL A 24 -4.28 12.74 15.74
N VAL A 25 -5.42 13.09 15.13
CA VAL A 25 -6.00 12.29 14.04
C VAL A 25 -5.05 12.21 12.85
N VAL A 26 -4.46 13.34 12.44
CA VAL A 26 -3.48 13.38 11.34
C VAL A 26 -2.25 12.51 11.66
N ALA A 27 -1.73 12.58 12.88
CA ALA A 27 -0.60 11.76 13.31
C ALA A 27 -0.91 10.26 13.25
N ILE A 28 -2.10 9.86 13.70
CA ILE A 28 -2.54 8.45 13.65
C ILE A 28 -2.65 7.98 12.20
N VAL A 29 -3.29 8.77 11.32
CA VAL A 29 -3.43 8.42 9.90
C VAL A 29 -2.06 8.31 9.23
N ALA A 30 -1.15 9.25 9.50
CA ALA A 30 0.21 9.21 8.97
C ALA A 30 0.97 7.96 9.44
N ALA A 31 0.86 7.59 10.71
CA ALA A 31 1.49 6.39 11.26
C ALA A 31 0.97 5.11 10.60
N ILE A 32 -0.34 5.00 10.39
CA ILE A 32 -0.96 3.85 9.72
C ILE A 32 -0.47 3.74 8.27
N LEU A 33 -0.43 4.85 7.53
CA LEU A 33 0.04 4.86 6.15
C LEU A 33 1.52 4.49 6.05
N LEU A 34 2.35 4.98 6.96
CA LEU A 34 3.77 4.64 7.00
C LEU A 34 3.97 3.14 7.28
N GLN A 35 3.24 2.59 8.25
CA GLN A 35 3.26 1.16 8.58
C GLN A 35 2.86 0.31 7.37
N ALA A 36 1.78 0.68 6.69
CA ALA A 36 1.28 0.00 5.49
C ALA A 36 2.29 0.06 4.34
N TYR A 37 2.93 1.21 4.13
CA TYR A 37 3.96 1.38 3.10
C TYR A 37 5.18 0.51 3.36
N LEU A 38 5.66 0.46 4.60
CA LEU A 38 6.79 -0.39 4.99
C LEU A 38 6.46 -1.87 4.82
N GLN A 39 5.25 -2.29 5.20
CA GLN A 39 4.77 -3.66 4.99
C GLN A 39 4.68 -3.99 3.50
N HIS A 40 4.11 -3.10 2.68
CA HIS A 40 4.05 -3.29 1.24
C HIS A 40 5.44 -3.41 0.63
N ARG A 41 6.40 -2.55 1.02
CA ARG A 41 7.79 -2.67 0.56
C ARG A 41 8.43 -4.00 0.96
N ARG A 42 8.22 -4.45 2.21
CA ARG A 42 8.71 -5.77 2.67
C ARG A 42 8.05 -6.91 1.91
N MET A 43 6.76 -6.83 1.63
CA MET A 43 6.05 -7.83 0.82
C MET A 43 6.49 -7.81 -0.64
N VAL A 44 6.82 -6.66 -1.23
CA VAL A 44 7.36 -6.60 -2.59
C VAL A 44 8.81 -7.10 -2.64
N ALA A 45 9.61 -6.79 -1.63
CA ALA A 45 10.99 -7.27 -1.52
C ALA A 45 11.06 -8.79 -1.24
N ASN A 46 10.14 -9.31 -0.43
CA ASN A 46 10.03 -10.74 -0.11
C ASN A 46 8.97 -11.46 -0.96
N ALA A 47 8.38 -10.78 -1.95
CA ALA A 47 7.45 -11.43 -2.85
C ALA A 47 8.25 -12.50 -3.60
N PRO A 48 7.77 -13.75 -3.63
CA PRO A 48 8.43 -14.77 -4.44
C PRO A 48 8.54 -14.17 -5.85
N PRO A 49 9.75 -14.20 -6.46
CA PRO A 49 9.96 -13.62 -7.78
C PRO A 49 8.84 -14.16 -8.65
N ARG A 50 7.94 -13.26 -9.11
CA ARG A 50 6.76 -13.64 -9.91
C ARG A 50 7.24 -14.73 -10.83
N PRO A 51 6.71 -15.96 -10.78
CA PRO A 51 7.25 -17.06 -11.55
C PRO A 51 7.30 -16.53 -12.97
N ARG A 52 8.51 -16.21 -13.44
CA ARG A 52 8.74 -15.80 -14.81
C ARG A 52 8.29 -17.04 -15.53
N LYS A 53 7.04 -17.05 -16.00
CA LYS A 53 6.49 -18.12 -16.82
C LYS A 53 7.55 -18.28 -17.88
N LYS A 54 8.34 -19.37 -17.78
CA LYS A 54 9.43 -19.62 -18.71
C LYS A 54 8.77 -19.42 -20.07
N PRO A 55 9.25 -18.47 -20.91
CA PRO A 55 8.59 -18.20 -22.17
C PRO A 55 8.44 -19.55 -22.85
N GLY A 56 7.20 -19.95 -23.11
CA GLY A 56 6.90 -21.31 -23.56
C GLY A 56 7.79 -21.61 -24.76
N ALA A 57 8.20 -22.86 -24.96
CA ALA A 57 9.18 -23.22 -26.00
C ALA A 57 8.86 -22.60 -27.39
N LYS A 58 7.57 -22.33 -27.67
CA LYS A 58 7.10 -21.60 -28.87
C LYS A 58 7.47 -20.10 -28.89
N GLN A 59 7.37 -19.39 -27.77
CA GLN A 59 7.82 -17.99 -27.65
C GLN A 59 9.35 -17.89 -27.76
N LEU A 60 10.08 -18.78 -27.09
CA LEU A 60 11.55 -18.80 -27.17
C LEU A 60 12.03 -19.09 -28.61
N LYS A 61 11.38 -20.02 -29.31
CA LYS A 61 11.66 -20.29 -30.74
C LYS A 61 11.34 -19.08 -31.63
N ARG A 62 10.21 -18.40 -31.40
CA ARG A 62 9.86 -17.17 -32.14
C ARG A 62 10.84 -16.03 -31.88
N GLU A 63 11.32 -15.86 -30.66
CA GLU A 63 12.35 -14.86 -30.35
C GLU A 63 13.70 -15.20 -30.98
N LYS A 64 14.12 -16.47 -30.93
CA LYS A 64 15.36 -16.93 -31.60
C LYS A 64 15.31 -16.74 -33.12
N LEU A 65 14.16 -17.03 -33.75
CA LEU A 65 13.94 -16.78 -35.17
C LEU A 65 13.94 -15.28 -35.50
N LYS A 66 13.35 -14.43 -34.63
CA LYS A 66 13.39 -12.97 -34.81
C LYS A 66 14.78 -12.37 -34.60
N GLN A 67 15.62 -13.01 -33.79
CA GLN A 67 17.01 -12.63 -33.57
C GLN A 67 17.96 -13.14 -34.66
N GLY A 68 17.44 -13.83 -35.70
CA GLY A 68 18.24 -14.37 -36.79
C GLY A 68 19.17 -15.52 -36.38
N LEU A 69 19.01 -16.06 -35.17
CA LEU A 69 19.77 -17.23 -34.72
C LEU A 69 19.19 -18.47 -35.38
N ARG A 70 19.95 -19.04 -36.33
CA ARG A 70 19.65 -20.34 -36.95
C ARG A 70 19.58 -21.41 -35.84
N PRO A 71 18.53 -22.25 -35.78
CA PRO A 71 18.45 -23.30 -34.78
C PRO A 71 19.64 -24.24 -34.94
N ALA A 72 20.35 -24.53 -33.84
CA ALA A 72 21.45 -25.48 -33.84
C ALA A 72 20.92 -26.87 -34.21
N GLY A 73 21.31 -27.39 -35.37
CA GLY A 73 20.87 -28.69 -35.87
C GLY A 73 20.87 -28.89 -37.39
N ASP A 74 21.40 -27.96 -38.19
CA ASP A 74 21.60 -28.15 -39.64
C ASP A 74 23.10 -28.45 -39.94
N ASP A 75 23.62 -29.55 -39.39
CA ASP A 75 24.83 -30.25 -39.89
C ASP A 75 24.50 -31.75 -40.02
#